data_AF-A0A1J8PRE4-F1
#
_entry.id   AF-A0A1J8PRE4-F1
#
_cell.length_a   1.000
_cell.length_b   1.000
_cell.length_c   1.000
_cell.angle_alpha   90.00
_cell.angle_beta   90.00
_cell.angle_gamma   90.00
#
_symmetry.space_group_name_H-M   'P 1'
#
loop_
_entity.id
_entity.type
_entity.pdbx_description
1 polymer ?
#
loop_
_entity_poly.entity_id
_entity_poly.type
_entity_poly.pdbx_seq_one_letter_code
_entity_poly.pdbx_strand_id
1 'polypeptide(L)'
;DSIGYSVSSAGDVNGDGFDDLIVGAVGVDGRRSDVGKSYVIFGGNKVTDNGTTSVDLLGGFEIYGYDLDEGDGSGHSVSSAGDVNGDGLDDLIVGAAFANPDGKNNAGMSYVVFGKSDESSIYLKSSSPILGGFAIKGEIQGSYSGASVSSAGDVNGDGLDDLIIGAHNDTGKSYVVFGKADSNSVDLSDIASGTGGFVINGELSGSQSGFSVSSAGDVNGDGLDDLIIGAYKAYGGYYHVGKSYVVFGKTDKTAINLSDISSGTGGFAIKGDNGVAWDKSGYSVSSAGDVNGDGLDDLIIGAPGASLTESARIVNGRSDTHRDEGKSYIVFGKTDGTVVNLTEISLGRGGFVINGKNHGDQSGFSVAAAGDVNGDGLDDLIIGAYTASSNGKSNAGESFVVFGKTDTKAIGLVDISNTSGVTAHTVDFLGDDNNDTLTGTVADELFVTGLGNDVLTGNGGTDVFNAGKGDDIIIINADNLAKLSSKVLSSHLLARVDGGGNIDTLKLAGTDLTLDLTQIDNGRIQDIEIIDLTGSGNNTLKLNLNDL
;
A
#
# COMPACT_ATOMS: atom_id res chain seq x y z
N ASP A 1 21.01 6.69 15.67
CA ASP A 1 19.61 6.22 15.77
C ASP A 1 18.94 6.11 14.40
N SER A 2 18.92 7.16 13.58
CA SER A 2 18.26 7.13 12.26
C SER A 2 16.78 6.69 12.33
N ILE A 3 16.05 7.21 13.32
CA ILE A 3 14.60 6.99 13.44
C ILE A 3 13.87 7.55 12.21
N GLY A 4 12.86 6.84 11.74
CA GLY A 4 12.15 7.18 10.50
C GLY A 4 12.92 6.77 9.25
N TYR A 5 13.87 5.84 9.37
CA TYR A 5 14.52 5.24 8.19
C TYR A 5 13.50 4.50 7.32
N SER A 6 12.52 3.86 7.96
CA SER A 6 11.32 3.29 7.35
C SER A 6 10.12 3.60 8.23
N VAL A 7 8.94 3.77 7.62
CA VAL A 7 7.66 4.08 8.27
C VAL A 7 6.55 3.40 7.48
N SER A 8 5.52 2.88 8.15
CA SER A 8 4.32 2.31 7.54
C SER A 8 3.12 2.43 8.49
N SER A 9 1.90 2.47 7.95
CA SER A 9 0.74 2.03 8.74
C SER A 9 1.04 0.61 9.26
N ALA A 10 0.61 0.36 10.48
CA ALA A 10 0.73 -0.92 11.14
C ALA A 10 -0.59 -1.70 11.15
N GLY A 11 -1.69 -1.11 10.66
CA GLY A 11 -3.04 -1.64 10.88
C GLY A 11 -3.48 -1.53 12.36
N ASP A 12 -4.59 -2.14 12.74
CA ASP A 12 -5.12 -2.16 14.10
C ASP A 12 -4.42 -3.26 14.94
N VAL A 13 -3.19 -2.99 15.37
CA VAL A 13 -2.34 -3.96 16.11
C VAL A 13 -2.90 -4.23 17.51
N ASN A 14 -3.70 -3.31 18.07
CA ASN A 14 -4.22 -3.40 19.42
C ASN A 14 -5.73 -3.75 19.50
N GLY A 15 -6.45 -3.75 18.37
CA GLY A 15 -7.87 -4.07 18.25
C GLY A 15 -8.80 -2.94 18.69
N ASP A 16 -8.34 -1.70 18.76
CA ASP A 16 -9.11 -0.53 19.19
C ASP A 16 -9.88 0.15 18.06
N GLY A 17 -9.58 -0.19 16.81
CA GLY A 17 -10.23 0.32 15.61
C GLY A 17 -9.59 1.48 14.92
N PHE A 18 -8.42 1.87 15.36
CA PHE A 18 -7.63 2.86 14.68
C PHE A 18 -6.34 2.23 14.19
N ASP A 19 -6.01 2.50 12.93
CA ASP A 19 -4.70 2.16 12.40
C ASP A 19 -3.57 2.73 13.27
N ASP A 20 -2.63 1.85 13.59
CA ASP A 20 -1.41 2.15 14.32
C ASP A 20 -0.27 2.53 13.37
N LEU A 21 0.87 2.96 13.93
CA LEU A 21 2.06 3.36 13.18
C LEU A 21 3.27 2.55 13.60
N ILE A 22 4.03 2.02 12.63
CA ILE A 22 5.36 1.42 12.87
C ILE A 22 6.49 2.28 12.27
N VAL A 23 7.53 2.53 13.06
CA VAL A 23 8.68 3.36 12.70
C VAL A 23 9.99 2.61 12.94
N GLY A 24 10.76 2.38 11.87
CA GLY A 24 12.08 1.76 11.92
C GLY A 24 13.21 2.73 12.24
N ALA A 25 14.16 2.27 13.06
CA ALA A 25 15.35 3.01 13.47
C ALA A 25 16.59 2.09 13.39
N VAL A 26 17.18 2.04 12.19
CA VAL A 26 18.26 1.10 11.83
C VAL A 26 19.58 1.34 12.60
N GLY A 27 19.86 2.58 13.01
CA GLY A 27 21.15 2.96 13.61
C GLY A 27 21.12 3.10 15.12
N VAL A 28 20.26 2.33 15.81
CA VAL A 28 20.19 2.29 17.27
C VAL A 28 21.17 1.24 17.81
N ASP A 29 21.96 1.63 18.79
CA ASP A 29 22.93 0.75 19.46
C ASP A 29 22.28 -0.08 20.58
N GLY A 30 22.71 -1.34 20.72
CA GLY A 30 22.36 -2.27 21.80
C GLY A 30 23.60 -2.61 22.65
N ARG A 31 23.82 -3.90 22.96
CA ARG A 31 25.14 -4.36 23.43
C ARG A 31 26.19 -4.30 22.32
N ARG A 32 25.75 -4.26 21.06
CA ARG A 32 26.54 -4.06 19.83
C ARG A 32 26.06 -2.82 19.08
N SER A 33 26.88 -2.27 18.18
CA SER A 33 26.50 -1.12 17.37
C SER A 33 25.49 -1.48 16.28
N ASP A 34 24.58 -0.55 15.96
CA ASP A 34 23.63 -0.65 14.83
C ASP A 34 22.79 -1.95 14.82
N VAL A 35 22.34 -2.42 16.00
CA VAL A 35 21.43 -3.58 16.10
C VAL A 35 20.02 -3.25 15.59
N GLY A 36 19.67 -1.96 15.61
CA GLY A 36 18.40 -1.44 15.14
C GLY A 36 17.23 -1.67 16.10
N LYS A 37 16.16 -0.90 15.91
CA LYS A 37 14.94 -0.92 16.73
C LYS A 37 13.76 -0.47 15.89
N SER A 38 12.56 -0.90 16.26
CA SER A 38 11.31 -0.33 15.74
C SER A 38 10.42 0.14 16.88
N TYR A 39 9.59 1.14 16.61
CA TYR A 39 8.59 1.69 17.51
C TYR A 39 7.21 1.44 16.91
N VAL A 40 6.31 0.87 17.71
CA VAL A 40 4.88 0.77 17.39
C VAL A 40 4.17 1.81 18.23
N ILE A 41 3.38 2.66 17.60
CA ILE A 41 2.67 3.77 18.23
C ILE A 41 1.20 3.55 17.95
N PHE A 42 0.40 3.44 19.02
CA PHE A 42 -1.02 3.19 18.85
C PHE A 42 -1.76 4.42 18.29
N GLY A 43 -2.70 4.16 17.40
CA GLY A 43 -3.64 5.09 16.83
C GLY A 43 -4.69 5.55 17.83
N GLY A 44 -5.61 6.40 17.38
CA GLY A 44 -6.75 6.82 18.21
C GLY A 44 -7.49 8.04 17.69
N ASN A 45 -8.69 8.28 18.21
CA ASN A 45 -9.58 9.38 17.82
C ASN A 45 -9.07 10.80 18.17
N LYS A 46 -7.94 10.94 18.86
CA LYS A 46 -7.38 12.24 19.28
C LYS A 46 -5.86 12.29 19.15
N VAL A 47 -5.40 12.97 18.11
CA VAL A 47 -4.03 13.51 18.09
C VAL A 47 -3.99 14.70 19.06
N THR A 48 -3.60 14.48 20.32
CA THR A 48 -3.36 15.61 21.23
C THR A 48 -2.08 16.35 20.82
N ASP A 49 -2.25 17.44 20.08
CA ASP A 49 -1.17 18.38 19.76
C ASP A 49 -0.74 19.15 21.02
N ASN A 50 0.12 18.53 21.83
CA ASN A 50 0.76 19.18 22.97
C ASN A 50 2.23 19.52 22.69
N GLY A 51 2.66 19.59 21.43
CA GLY A 51 3.99 20.08 21.04
C GLY A 51 5.19 19.18 21.40
N THR A 52 4.96 18.03 22.06
CA THR A 52 5.91 16.94 22.26
C THR A 52 5.15 15.63 22.45
N THR A 53 4.94 14.86 21.39
CA THR A 53 4.52 13.46 21.50
C THR A 53 5.76 12.62 21.80
N SER A 54 5.88 12.10 23.03
CA SER A 54 6.68 10.89 23.26
C SER A 54 5.76 9.68 23.05
N VAL A 55 6.33 8.52 22.71
CA VAL A 55 5.60 7.24 22.60
C VAL A 55 4.77 6.99 23.87
N ASP A 56 5.22 7.49 25.03
CA ASP A 56 4.50 7.38 26.31
C ASP A 56 3.13 8.08 26.36
N LEU A 57 2.81 8.98 25.41
CA LEU A 57 1.53 9.74 25.41
C LEU A 57 0.46 9.14 24.49
N LEU A 58 0.83 8.28 23.54
CA LEU A 58 -0.09 7.61 22.61
C LEU A 58 -0.21 6.11 22.87
N GLY A 59 0.60 5.56 23.79
CA GLY A 59 0.70 4.12 23.99
C GLY A 59 1.57 3.46 22.90
N GLY A 60 1.61 2.13 22.91
CA GLY A 60 2.40 1.33 21.98
C GLY A 60 3.57 0.61 22.64
N PHE A 61 4.47 0.04 21.83
CA PHE A 61 5.58 -0.76 22.32
C PHE A 61 6.82 -0.69 21.42
N GLU A 62 7.92 -1.22 21.94
CA GLU A 62 9.22 -1.20 21.27
C GLU A 62 9.62 -2.61 20.84
N ILE A 63 10.17 -2.72 19.63
CA ILE A 63 10.72 -3.97 19.07
C ILE A 63 12.24 -3.80 18.99
N TYR A 64 12.96 -4.51 19.85
CA TYR A 64 14.41 -4.49 19.92
C TYR A 64 15.01 -5.50 18.93
N GLY A 65 15.96 -5.03 18.11
CA GLY A 65 16.74 -5.86 17.21
C GLY A 65 17.50 -6.99 17.93
N TYR A 66 17.87 -8.02 17.18
CA TYR A 66 18.57 -9.17 17.72
C TYR A 66 20.03 -8.82 18.09
N ASP A 67 20.31 -8.73 19.39
CA ASP A 67 21.54 -8.14 19.95
C ASP A 67 22.74 -9.12 20.05
N LEU A 68 22.85 -10.10 19.14
CA LEU A 68 23.95 -11.08 19.15
C LEU A 68 24.94 -10.94 18.00
N ASP A 69 24.60 -10.22 16.93
CA ASP A 69 25.50 -9.87 15.82
C ASP A 69 25.61 -8.33 15.67
N GLU A 70 26.78 -7.83 15.23
CA GLU A 70 26.98 -6.38 15.03
C GLU A 70 26.34 -5.98 13.69
N GLY A 71 25.54 -4.91 13.68
CA GLY A 71 25.08 -4.29 12.43
C GLY A 71 24.00 -5.04 11.65
N ASP A 72 23.18 -5.88 12.29
CA ASP A 72 22.05 -6.57 11.63
C ASP A 72 21.03 -5.59 11.02
N GLY A 73 20.93 -4.38 11.60
CA GLY A 73 20.13 -3.27 11.08
C GLY A 73 18.62 -3.54 11.10
N SER A 74 18.08 -4.07 12.20
CA SER A 74 16.63 -4.24 12.36
C SER A 74 15.87 -2.91 12.19
N GLY A 75 14.70 -2.95 11.58
CA GLY A 75 13.95 -1.74 11.23
C GLY A 75 14.46 -1.06 9.96
N HIS A 76 15.24 -1.77 9.13
CA HIS A 76 15.63 -1.30 7.80
C HIS A 76 14.39 -1.11 6.90
N SER A 77 13.42 -1.99 7.02
CA SER A 77 12.10 -1.89 6.39
C SER A 77 11.08 -2.41 7.41
N VAL A 78 9.96 -1.72 7.54
CA VAL A 78 8.84 -2.07 8.41
C VAL A 78 7.55 -1.93 7.62
N SER A 79 6.56 -2.77 7.94
CA SER A 79 5.22 -2.74 7.34
C SER A 79 4.22 -3.40 8.30
N SER A 80 2.94 -3.08 8.16
CA SER A 80 1.88 -4.03 8.55
C SER A 80 2.12 -5.35 7.80
N ALA A 81 1.81 -6.45 8.47
CA ALA A 81 1.75 -7.78 7.90
C ALA A 81 0.32 -8.24 7.61
N GLY A 82 -0.70 -7.48 8.03
CA GLY A 82 -2.09 -7.95 8.08
C GLY A 82 -2.29 -8.99 9.19
N ASP A 83 -3.44 -9.66 9.23
CA ASP A 83 -3.71 -10.75 10.18
C ASP A 83 -3.13 -12.07 9.66
N VAL A 84 -1.82 -12.23 9.80
CA VAL A 84 -1.13 -13.43 9.30
C VAL A 84 -1.40 -14.67 10.16
N ASN A 85 -2.03 -14.50 11.32
CA ASN A 85 -2.18 -15.56 12.32
C ASN A 85 -3.65 -15.96 12.56
N GLY A 86 -4.59 -15.15 12.07
CA GLY A 86 -6.04 -15.38 12.10
C GLY A 86 -6.67 -15.04 13.45
N ASP A 87 -6.10 -14.11 14.22
CA ASP A 87 -6.63 -13.70 15.53
C ASP A 87 -7.42 -12.38 15.50
N GLY A 88 -7.56 -11.77 14.33
CA GLY A 88 -8.30 -10.54 14.08
C GLY A 88 -7.58 -9.28 14.52
N LEU A 89 -6.28 -9.35 14.80
CA LEU A 89 -5.41 -8.20 15.02
C LEU A 89 -4.42 -8.09 13.87
N ASP A 90 -4.08 -6.87 13.47
CA ASP A 90 -3.02 -6.69 12.48
C ASP A 90 -1.64 -7.01 13.08
N ASP A 91 -0.90 -7.83 12.36
CA ASP A 91 0.46 -8.22 12.70
C ASP A 91 1.48 -7.28 12.02
N LEU A 92 2.75 -7.42 12.39
CA LEU A 92 3.84 -6.56 11.94
C LEU A 92 4.96 -7.36 11.29
N ILE A 93 5.60 -6.81 10.25
CA ILE A 93 6.83 -7.37 9.70
C ILE A 93 8.00 -6.36 9.78
N VAL A 94 9.14 -6.84 10.28
CA VAL A 94 10.37 -6.05 10.48
C VAL A 94 11.54 -6.71 9.75
N GLY A 95 12.14 -5.97 8.82
CA GLY A 95 13.33 -6.39 8.06
C GLY A 95 14.66 -6.05 8.74
N ALA A 96 15.60 -6.99 8.68
CA ALA A 96 17.00 -6.86 9.11
C ALA A 96 17.93 -7.34 7.98
N ALA A 97 18.12 -6.46 6.99
CA ALA A 97 18.76 -6.80 5.71
C ALA A 97 20.21 -7.29 5.83
N PHE A 98 20.91 -6.94 6.91
CA PHE A 98 22.32 -7.24 7.12
C PHE A 98 22.55 -8.41 8.08
N ALA A 99 21.47 -9.02 8.57
CA ALA A 99 21.55 -10.17 9.46
C ALA A 99 22.22 -11.39 8.80
N ASN A 100 22.83 -12.22 9.65
CA ASN A 100 23.68 -13.34 9.24
C ASN A 100 23.12 -14.72 9.66
N PRO A 101 21.90 -15.10 9.23
CA PRO A 101 21.25 -16.33 9.68
C PRO A 101 22.12 -17.55 9.33
N ASP A 102 22.30 -18.43 10.33
CA ASP A 102 23.04 -19.68 10.21
C ASP A 102 24.46 -19.51 9.62
N GLY A 103 25.08 -18.35 9.88
CA GLY A 103 26.43 -18.00 9.42
C GLY A 103 26.52 -17.54 7.96
N LYS A 104 25.39 -17.29 7.30
CA LYS A 104 25.35 -16.75 5.93
C LYS A 104 25.43 -15.24 5.95
N ASN A 105 26.62 -14.70 5.68
CA ASN A 105 26.85 -13.25 5.71
C ASN A 105 25.86 -12.46 4.84
N ASN A 106 25.18 -11.46 5.41
CA ASN A 106 24.21 -10.60 4.75
C ASN A 106 23.14 -11.38 3.94
N ALA A 107 22.79 -12.59 4.39
CA ALA A 107 21.62 -13.26 3.82
C ALA A 107 20.33 -12.52 4.22
N GLY A 108 20.36 -11.79 5.34
CA GLY A 108 19.26 -11.00 5.85
C GLY A 108 18.22 -11.85 6.58
N MET A 109 17.41 -11.19 7.39
CA MET A 109 16.28 -11.79 8.10
C MET A 109 15.07 -10.88 8.06
N SER A 110 13.90 -11.44 8.30
CA SER A 110 12.69 -10.71 8.62
C SER A 110 12.03 -11.33 9.83
N TYR A 111 11.22 -10.55 10.54
CA TYR A 111 10.57 -10.96 11.77
C TYR A 111 9.11 -10.56 11.71
N VAL A 112 8.24 -11.54 11.92
CA VAL A 112 6.82 -11.31 12.14
C VAL A 112 6.59 -11.17 13.63
N VAL A 113 5.85 -10.14 14.01
CA VAL A 113 5.44 -9.83 15.37
C VAL A 113 3.93 -9.77 15.39
N PHE A 114 3.29 -10.62 16.17
CA PHE A 114 1.84 -10.66 16.24
C PHE A 114 1.25 -9.47 16.98
N GLY A 115 0.06 -9.05 16.54
CA GLY A 115 -0.74 -8.01 17.13
C GLY A 115 -0.99 -8.26 18.62
N LYS A 116 -0.99 -7.17 19.41
CA LYS A 116 -1.27 -7.23 20.84
C LYS A 116 -1.62 -5.86 21.41
N SER A 117 -2.55 -5.87 22.35
CA SER A 117 -2.96 -4.69 23.12
C SER A 117 -2.05 -4.37 24.31
N ASP A 118 -1.19 -5.30 24.75
CA ASP A 118 -0.25 -5.02 25.83
C ASP A 118 0.95 -4.22 25.32
N GLU A 119 1.41 -3.24 26.10
CA GLU A 119 2.52 -2.34 25.73
C GLU A 119 3.92 -2.94 26.00
N SER A 120 4.03 -4.24 26.29
CA SER A 120 5.33 -4.82 26.64
C SER A 120 6.28 -4.91 25.45
N SER A 121 7.55 -4.56 25.64
CA SER A 121 8.54 -4.59 24.56
C SER A 121 8.85 -6.01 24.09
N ILE A 122 9.16 -6.15 22.80
CA ILE A 122 9.56 -7.40 22.16
C ILE A 122 11.06 -7.39 21.90
N TYR A 123 11.69 -8.55 22.06
CA TYR A 123 13.11 -8.76 21.76
C TYR A 123 13.24 -9.84 20.69
N LEU A 124 13.69 -9.44 19.50
CA LEU A 124 13.85 -10.33 18.36
C LEU A 124 14.96 -11.35 18.62
N LYS A 125 14.81 -12.54 18.04
CA LYS A 125 15.75 -13.66 18.17
C LYS A 125 15.89 -14.39 16.85
N SER A 126 17.11 -14.83 16.51
CA SER A 126 17.34 -15.61 15.28
C SER A 126 16.76 -17.04 15.31
N SER A 127 16.32 -17.50 16.48
CA SER A 127 15.68 -18.81 16.68
C SER A 127 14.35 -18.64 17.41
N SER A 128 13.34 -19.36 16.91
CA SER A 128 11.99 -19.43 17.46
C SER A 128 11.95 -20.14 18.82
N PRO A 129 10.97 -19.81 19.69
CA PRO A 129 9.92 -18.80 19.45
C PRO A 129 10.37 -17.38 19.83
N ILE A 130 10.04 -16.44 18.96
CA ILE A 130 9.84 -15.04 19.36
C ILE A 130 8.51 -15.05 20.12
N LEU A 131 8.46 -14.44 21.30
CA LEU A 131 7.21 -14.37 22.06
C LEU A 131 6.26 -13.47 21.26
N GLY A 132 5.16 -14.03 20.75
CA GLY A 132 4.22 -13.32 19.87
C GLY A 132 4.78 -13.11 18.46
N GLY A 133 5.26 -14.16 17.78
CA GLY A 133 5.68 -14.06 16.37
C GLY A 133 6.70 -15.11 15.93
N PHE A 134 7.32 -14.92 14.77
CA PHE A 134 8.33 -15.85 14.22
C PHE A 134 9.41 -15.16 13.36
N ALA A 135 10.53 -15.84 13.18
CA ALA A 135 11.64 -15.36 12.35
C ALA A 135 11.62 -16.00 10.96
N ILE A 136 12.00 -15.24 9.94
CA ILE A 136 12.16 -15.64 8.54
C ILE A 136 13.64 -15.46 8.18
N LYS A 137 14.30 -16.54 7.79
CA LYS A 137 15.75 -16.58 7.56
C LYS A 137 16.09 -16.55 6.06
N GLY A 138 17.03 -15.67 5.70
CA GLY A 138 17.53 -15.53 4.34
C GLY A 138 18.12 -16.82 3.73
N GLU A 139 17.76 -17.08 2.46
CA GLU A 139 18.23 -18.26 1.72
C GLU A 139 19.71 -18.13 1.35
N ILE A 140 20.10 -17.03 0.70
CA ILE A 140 21.36 -16.87 -0.04
C ILE A 140 22.26 -15.83 0.62
N GLN A 141 23.55 -16.13 0.77
CA GLN A 141 24.55 -15.18 1.25
C GLN A 141 24.60 -13.91 0.39
N GLY A 142 24.57 -12.74 1.02
CA GLY A 142 24.61 -11.44 0.36
C GLY A 142 23.36 -11.11 -0.46
N SER A 143 22.24 -11.80 -0.20
CA SER A 143 20.95 -11.51 -0.85
C SER A 143 20.20 -10.34 -0.22
N TYR A 144 20.57 -9.95 1.00
CA TYR A 144 19.95 -8.85 1.74
C TYR A 144 18.42 -9.01 1.85
N SER A 145 17.94 -10.23 2.11
CA SER A 145 16.52 -10.46 2.35
C SER A 145 16.03 -9.61 3.54
N GLY A 146 14.83 -9.06 3.46
CA GLY A 146 14.34 -8.11 4.45
C GLY A 146 14.82 -6.67 4.24
N ALA A 147 15.48 -6.36 3.12
CA ALA A 147 15.74 -4.97 2.70
C ALA A 147 14.47 -4.22 2.31
N SER A 148 13.46 -4.94 1.82
CA SER A 148 12.09 -4.50 1.59
C SER A 148 11.15 -5.63 2.01
N VAL A 149 10.21 -5.31 2.88
CA VAL A 149 9.14 -6.22 3.35
C VAL A 149 7.80 -5.51 3.25
N SER A 150 6.73 -6.27 3.05
CA SER A 150 5.36 -5.77 3.06
C SER A 150 4.40 -6.93 3.36
N SER A 151 3.17 -6.61 3.79
CA SER A 151 2.05 -7.53 3.60
C SER A 151 1.91 -7.83 2.10
N ALA A 152 1.53 -9.06 1.79
CA ALA A 152 1.13 -9.47 0.46
C ALA A 152 -0.40 -9.45 0.30
N GLY A 153 -1.17 -9.27 1.38
CA GLY A 153 -2.59 -9.59 1.42
C GLY A 153 -2.84 -11.10 1.33
N ASP A 154 -4.07 -11.53 1.12
CA ASP A 154 -4.41 -12.94 0.91
C ASP A 154 -4.20 -13.34 -0.57
N VAL A 155 -2.94 -13.55 -0.94
CA VAL A 155 -2.60 -13.90 -2.34
C VAL A 155 -3.00 -15.33 -2.70
N ASN A 156 -3.45 -16.13 -1.73
CA ASN A 156 -3.68 -17.56 -1.90
C ASN A 156 -5.13 -18.00 -1.60
N GLY A 157 -5.97 -17.08 -1.11
CA GLY A 157 -7.40 -17.27 -0.86
C GLY A 157 -7.69 -18.17 0.34
N ASP A 158 -6.80 -18.22 1.35
CA ASP A 158 -7.03 -19.02 2.57
C ASP A 158 -7.53 -18.21 3.78
N GLY A 159 -7.73 -16.91 3.60
CA GLY A 159 -8.27 -15.98 4.59
C GLY A 159 -7.26 -15.55 5.64
N LEU A 160 -5.97 -15.82 5.43
CA LEU A 160 -4.88 -15.26 6.22
C LEU A 160 -4.05 -14.33 5.35
N ASP A 161 -3.58 -13.23 5.92
CA ASP A 161 -2.66 -12.38 5.19
C ASP A 161 -1.30 -13.07 5.00
N ASP A 162 -0.75 -12.90 3.80
CA ASP A 162 0.55 -13.42 3.41
C ASP A 162 1.62 -12.32 3.44
N LEU A 163 2.88 -12.70 3.24
CA LEU A 163 4.02 -11.78 3.34
C LEU A 163 4.86 -11.79 2.07
N ILE A 164 5.33 -10.62 1.63
CA ILE A 164 6.32 -10.51 0.56
C ILE A 164 7.66 -9.96 1.07
N ILE A 165 8.73 -10.69 0.77
CA ILE A 165 10.11 -10.36 1.18
C ILE A 165 11.01 -10.25 -0.05
N GLY A 166 11.60 -9.06 -0.25
CA GLY A 166 12.55 -8.79 -1.33
C GLY A 166 13.99 -9.18 -0.97
N ALA A 167 14.72 -9.78 -1.91
CA ALA A 167 16.12 -10.16 -1.79
C ALA A 167 16.89 -9.87 -3.11
N HIS A 168 17.63 -8.76 -3.17
CA HIS A 168 17.95 -8.07 -4.42
C HIS A 168 19.38 -8.25 -4.95
N ASN A 169 20.02 -9.40 -4.71
CA ASN A 169 21.38 -9.65 -5.20
C ASN A 169 21.42 -10.04 -6.69
N ASP A 170 22.24 -9.32 -7.46
CA ASP A 170 22.44 -9.51 -8.90
C ASP A 170 21.11 -9.56 -9.69
N THR A 171 20.60 -10.76 -9.98
CA THR A 171 19.30 -10.98 -10.64
C THR A 171 18.13 -10.65 -9.71
N GLY A 172 18.29 -10.95 -8.41
CA GLY A 172 17.28 -10.76 -7.37
C GLY A 172 16.22 -11.87 -7.32
N LYS A 173 15.53 -11.95 -6.18
CA LYS A 173 14.38 -12.81 -5.89
C LYS A 173 13.41 -12.06 -4.97
N SER A 174 12.16 -12.48 -4.99
CA SER A 174 11.19 -12.20 -3.94
C SER A 174 10.60 -13.50 -3.43
N TYR A 175 10.14 -13.52 -2.18
CA TYR A 175 9.54 -14.69 -1.56
C TYR A 175 8.17 -14.30 -1.02
N VAL A 176 7.18 -15.11 -1.34
CA VAL A 176 5.86 -15.05 -0.73
C VAL A 176 5.82 -16.12 0.35
N VAL A 177 5.60 -15.70 1.59
CA VAL A 177 5.50 -16.58 2.76
C VAL A 177 4.06 -16.56 3.22
N PHE A 178 3.42 -17.73 3.25
CA PHE A 178 2.02 -17.80 3.62
C PHE A 178 1.80 -17.59 5.11
N GLY A 179 0.68 -16.95 5.45
CA GLY A 179 0.20 -16.74 6.80
C GLY A 179 0.13 -18.05 7.60
N LYS A 180 0.39 -17.97 8.90
CA LYS A 180 0.27 -19.11 9.82
C LYS A 180 0.14 -18.69 11.28
N ALA A 181 -0.71 -19.42 12.01
CA ALA A 181 -0.91 -19.24 13.45
C ALA A 181 0.25 -19.71 14.34
N ASP A 182 1.12 -20.61 13.86
CA ASP A 182 2.22 -21.12 14.70
C ASP A 182 3.42 -20.17 14.74
N SER A 183 4.24 -20.26 15.79
CA SER A 183 5.43 -19.42 15.97
C SER A 183 6.72 -20.06 15.44
N ASN A 184 6.65 -21.13 14.64
CA ASN A 184 7.86 -21.79 14.10
C ASN A 184 8.58 -20.86 13.12
N SER A 185 9.91 -20.89 13.13
CA SER A 185 10.71 -20.11 12.16
C SER A 185 10.56 -20.66 10.74
N VAL A 186 10.68 -19.78 9.76
CA VAL A 186 10.65 -20.10 8.33
C VAL A 186 12.05 -19.92 7.73
N ASP A 187 12.48 -20.89 6.93
CA ASP A 187 13.67 -20.76 6.08
C ASP A 187 13.25 -20.45 4.64
N LEU A 188 13.77 -19.37 4.04
CA LEU A 188 13.40 -19.01 2.66
C LEU A 188 13.83 -20.08 1.62
N SER A 189 14.73 -21.00 1.97
CA SER A 189 15.00 -22.18 1.15
C SER A 189 13.82 -23.14 1.06
N ASP A 190 13.00 -23.23 2.12
CA ASP A 190 11.82 -24.08 2.13
C ASP A 190 10.73 -23.46 1.26
N ILE A 191 10.56 -22.13 1.32
CA ILE A 191 9.70 -21.36 0.43
C ILE A 191 10.12 -21.55 -1.03
N ALA A 192 11.42 -21.47 -1.32
CA ALA A 192 11.96 -21.72 -2.66
C ALA A 192 11.71 -23.16 -3.16
N SER A 193 11.52 -24.11 -2.24
CA SER A 193 11.14 -25.49 -2.55
C SER A 193 9.63 -25.75 -2.61
N GLY A 194 8.81 -24.70 -2.39
CA GLY A 194 7.34 -24.78 -2.43
C GLY A 194 6.69 -25.21 -1.11
N THR A 195 7.40 -25.08 0.02
CA THR A 195 6.86 -25.37 1.35
C THR A 195 6.58 -24.06 2.08
N GLY A 196 5.31 -23.81 2.46
CA GLY A 196 4.91 -22.61 3.20
C GLY A 196 4.82 -21.33 2.36
N GLY A 197 4.85 -21.43 1.03
CA GLY A 197 4.75 -20.29 0.11
C GLY A 197 5.40 -20.61 -1.23
N PHE A 198 5.80 -19.57 -1.98
CA PHE A 198 6.49 -19.70 -3.26
C PHE A 198 7.55 -18.61 -3.49
N VAL A 199 8.49 -18.89 -4.40
CA VAL A 199 9.54 -17.94 -4.80
C VAL A 199 9.26 -17.33 -6.17
N ILE A 200 9.62 -16.05 -6.31
CA ILE A 200 9.58 -15.29 -7.56
C ILE A 200 11.04 -15.02 -7.97
N ASN A 201 11.48 -15.66 -9.06
CA ASN A 201 12.85 -15.56 -9.56
C ASN A 201 12.99 -14.37 -10.52
N GLY A 202 14.02 -13.54 -10.31
CA GLY A 202 14.32 -12.40 -11.18
C GLY A 202 14.61 -12.80 -12.63
N GLU A 203 14.30 -11.89 -13.57
CA GLU A 203 14.42 -12.13 -15.01
C GLU A 203 15.86 -11.98 -15.53
N LEU A 204 16.57 -10.94 -15.09
CA LEU A 204 17.80 -10.46 -15.73
C LEU A 204 18.91 -10.19 -14.70
N SER A 205 20.10 -10.72 -14.96
CA SER A 205 21.31 -10.44 -14.15
C SER A 205 21.60 -8.94 -14.06
N GLY A 206 22.02 -8.50 -12.87
CA GLY A 206 22.24 -7.10 -12.52
C GLY A 206 21.00 -6.23 -12.34
N SER A 207 19.78 -6.76 -12.52
CA SER A 207 18.54 -5.96 -12.47
C SER A 207 18.04 -5.67 -11.06
N GLN A 208 18.51 -6.44 -10.07
CA GLN A 208 18.13 -6.31 -8.66
C GLN A 208 16.62 -6.33 -8.44
N SER A 209 15.92 -7.33 -8.99
CA SER A 209 14.51 -7.55 -8.65
C SER A 209 14.36 -7.83 -7.14
N GLY A 210 13.21 -7.44 -6.57
CA GLY A 210 13.00 -7.51 -5.12
C GLY A 210 13.73 -6.40 -4.35
N PHE A 211 14.15 -5.33 -5.03
CA PHE A 211 14.72 -4.15 -4.36
C PHE A 211 13.65 -3.39 -3.58
N SER A 212 12.46 -3.29 -4.15
CA SER A 212 11.24 -2.82 -3.50
C SER A 212 10.12 -3.81 -3.83
N VAL A 213 9.33 -4.18 -2.82
CA VAL A 213 8.18 -5.08 -2.93
C VAL A 213 7.02 -4.51 -2.13
N SER A 214 5.80 -4.79 -2.56
CA SER A 214 4.55 -4.41 -1.88
C SER A 214 3.44 -5.35 -2.34
N SER A 215 2.37 -5.49 -1.53
CA SER A 215 1.05 -5.82 -2.09
C SER A 215 0.70 -4.81 -3.17
N ALA A 216 0.04 -5.30 -4.21
CA ALA A 216 -0.57 -4.50 -5.26
C ALA A 216 -2.08 -4.32 -5.07
N GLY A 217 -2.69 -5.00 -4.09
CA GLY A 217 -4.14 -5.18 -4.01
C GLY A 217 -4.64 -6.09 -5.13
N ASP A 218 -5.96 -6.18 -5.35
CA ASP A 218 -6.55 -6.95 -6.43
C ASP A 218 -6.60 -6.11 -7.72
N VAL A 219 -5.47 -6.03 -8.42
CA VAL A 219 -5.37 -5.21 -9.63
C VAL A 219 -6.08 -5.83 -10.83
N ASN A 220 -6.54 -7.07 -10.70
CA ASN A 220 -7.08 -7.85 -11.80
C ASN A 220 -8.55 -8.25 -11.59
N GLY A 221 -9.11 -8.02 -10.41
CA GLY A 221 -10.52 -8.23 -10.06
C GLY A 221 -10.88 -9.71 -9.89
N ASP A 222 -9.93 -10.57 -9.52
CA ASP A 222 -10.18 -12.01 -9.30
C ASP A 222 -10.36 -12.41 -7.83
N GLY A 223 -10.31 -11.44 -6.91
CA GLY A 223 -10.53 -11.63 -5.48
C GLY A 223 -9.33 -12.19 -4.74
N LEU A 224 -8.15 -12.26 -5.37
CA LEU A 224 -6.89 -12.54 -4.71
C LEU A 224 -6.02 -11.30 -4.74
N ASP A 225 -5.29 -11.04 -3.66
CA ASP A 225 -4.31 -9.97 -3.67
C ASP A 225 -3.15 -10.28 -4.64
N ASP A 226 -2.73 -9.25 -5.36
CA ASP A 226 -1.63 -9.29 -6.30
C ASP A 226 -0.36 -8.66 -5.71
N LEU A 227 0.77 -8.83 -6.38
CA LEU A 227 2.08 -8.40 -5.88
C LEU A 227 2.79 -7.48 -6.88
N ILE A 228 3.43 -6.42 -6.40
CA ILE A 228 4.31 -5.57 -7.21
C ILE A 228 5.78 -5.67 -6.78
N ILE A 229 6.67 -5.89 -7.76
CA ILE A 229 8.11 -6.08 -7.54
C ILE A 229 8.91 -5.11 -8.40
N GLY A 230 9.72 -4.26 -7.75
CA GLY A 230 10.63 -3.32 -8.39
C GLY A 230 12.00 -3.93 -8.74
N ALA A 231 12.49 -3.63 -9.94
CA ALA A 231 13.81 -3.98 -10.47
C ALA A 231 14.48 -2.76 -11.12
N TYR A 232 14.80 -1.76 -10.30
CA TYR A 232 15.24 -0.43 -10.78
C TYR A 232 16.51 -0.41 -11.63
N LYS A 233 17.33 -1.48 -11.58
CA LYS A 233 18.54 -1.59 -12.42
C LYS A 233 18.30 -2.33 -13.74
N ALA A 234 17.09 -2.80 -14.02
CA ALA A 234 16.78 -3.51 -15.25
C ALA A 234 17.12 -2.67 -16.50
N TYR A 235 17.62 -3.37 -17.52
CA TYR A 235 17.99 -2.79 -18.81
C TYR A 235 16.82 -2.88 -19.79
N GLY A 236 16.59 -1.82 -20.57
CA GLY A 236 15.47 -1.70 -21.51
C GLY A 236 15.82 -0.94 -22.79
N GLY A 237 17.08 -1.05 -23.26
CA GLY A 237 17.61 -0.32 -24.41
C GLY A 237 18.56 0.83 -24.05
N TYR A 238 18.38 1.41 -22.86
CA TYR A 238 19.30 2.34 -22.20
C TYR A 238 19.72 1.79 -20.81
N TYR A 239 20.80 2.34 -20.24
CA TYR A 239 21.30 1.92 -18.92
C TYR A 239 20.28 2.24 -17.82
N HIS A 240 19.89 1.25 -17.00
CA HIS A 240 19.08 1.42 -15.78
C HIS A 240 17.79 2.25 -15.95
N VAL A 241 17.00 1.93 -16.97
CA VAL A 241 15.64 2.48 -17.12
C VAL A 241 14.67 1.89 -16.10
N GLY A 242 14.99 0.70 -15.57
CA GLY A 242 14.17 0.01 -14.58
C GLY A 242 12.99 -0.75 -15.18
N LYS A 243 12.42 -1.63 -14.35
CA LYS A 243 11.20 -2.39 -14.62
C LYS A 243 10.49 -2.62 -13.28
N SER A 244 9.18 -2.75 -13.34
CA SER A 244 8.39 -3.36 -12.28
C SER A 244 7.60 -4.54 -12.84
N TYR A 245 7.16 -5.44 -11.98
CA TYR A 245 6.39 -6.63 -12.34
C TYR A 245 5.20 -6.73 -11.41
N VAL A 246 4.03 -6.92 -12.00
CA VAL A 246 2.82 -7.30 -11.29
C VAL A 246 2.69 -8.80 -11.45
N VAL A 247 2.54 -9.49 -10.33
CA VAL A 247 2.39 -10.94 -10.25
C VAL A 247 1.03 -11.21 -9.65
N PHE A 248 0.17 -11.90 -10.39
CA PHE A 248 -1.17 -12.19 -9.90
C PHE A 248 -1.16 -13.22 -8.78
N GLY A 249 -2.07 -13.04 -7.83
CA GLY A 249 -2.38 -13.98 -6.76
C GLY A 249 -2.64 -15.38 -7.30
N LYS A 250 -2.27 -16.40 -6.52
CA LYS A 250 -2.51 -17.80 -6.89
C LYS A 250 -2.50 -18.74 -5.69
N THR A 251 -3.36 -19.75 -5.79
CA THR A 251 -3.54 -20.79 -4.75
C THR A 251 -2.47 -21.88 -4.76
N ASP A 252 -1.76 -22.09 -5.87
CA ASP A 252 -0.69 -23.08 -5.94
C ASP A 252 0.66 -22.53 -5.45
N LYS A 253 1.61 -23.42 -5.13
CA LYS A 253 2.94 -23.06 -4.58
C LYS A 253 4.06 -23.11 -5.63
N THR A 254 3.70 -23.16 -6.92
CA THR A 254 4.70 -23.23 -7.99
C THR A 254 5.54 -21.96 -8.03
N ALA A 255 6.84 -22.10 -8.27
CA ALA A 255 7.75 -20.97 -8.40
C ALA A 255 7.43 -20.18 -9.68
N ILE A 256 7.55 -18.86 -9.60
CA ILE A 256 7.34 -17.93 -10.70
C ILE A 256 8.69 -17.45 -11.25
N ASN A 257 8.78 -17.27 -12.56
CA ASN A 257 9.90 -16.55 -13.17
C ASN A 257 9.39 -15.24 -13.76
N LEU A 258 10.07 -14.13 -13.46
CA LEU A 258 9.67 -12.82 -14.00
C LEU A 258 9.77 -12.73 -15.53
N SER A 259 10.45 -13.67 -16.20
CA SER A 259 10.40 -13.82 -17.66
C SER A 259 9.01 -14.23 -18.17
N ASP A 260 8.26 -15.01 -17.40
CA ASP A 260 6.91 -15.46 -17.75
C ASP A 260 5.93 -14.29 -17.59
N ILE A 261 6.11 -13.48 -16.54
CA ILE A 261 5.39 -12.21 -16.32
C ILE A 261 5.68 -11.20 -17.45
N SER A 262 6.95 -11.07 -17.87
CA SER A 262 7.33 -10.27 -19.06
C SER A 262 6.65 -10.74 -20.35
N SER A 263 6.23 -12.00 -20.41
CA SER A 263 5.50 -12.58 -21.54
C SER A 263 3.98 -12.53 -21.39
N GLY A 264 3.48 -11.98 -20.28
CA GLY A 264 2.06 -11.81 -19.97
C GLY A 264 1.38 -13.05 -19.41
N THR A 265 2.13 -13.94 -18.75
CA THR A 265 1.58 -15.13 -18.08
C THR A 265 1.66 -14.96 -16.57
N GLY A 266 0.52 -15.01 -15.87
CA GLY A 266 0.45 -14.89 -14.41
C GLY A 266 0.67 -13.46 -13.88
N GLY A 267 0.45 -12.46 -14.72
CA GLY A 267 0.66 -11.04 -14.42
C GLY A 267 1.16 -10.26 -15.63
N PHE A 268 1.72 -9.07 -15.40
CA PHE A 268 2.29 -8.24 -16.45
C PHE A 268 3.54 -7.46 -16.01
N ALA A 269 4.44 -7.20 -16.96
CA ALA A 269 5.59 -6.32 -16.73
C ALA A 269 5.26 -4.86 -17.04
N ILE A 270 5.82 -3.95 -16.25
CA ILE A 270 5.82 -2.49 -16.44
C ILE A 270 7.23 -2.07 -16.81
N LYS A 271 7.43 -1.64 -18.06
CA LYS A 271 8.73 -1.24 -18.59
C LYS A 271 8.97 0.24 -18.34
N GLY A 272 10.13 0.55 -17.76
CA GLY A 272 10.61 1.92 -17.57
C GLY A 272 10.61 2.74 -18.85
N ASP A 273 10.64 4.07 -18.69
CA ASP A 273 10.64 5.00 -19.81
C ASP A 273 11.94 4.81 -20.63
N ASN A 274 11.79 4.32 -21.86
CA ASN A 274 12.93 4.04 -22.74
C ASN A 274 13.44 5.28 -23.47
N GLY A 275 12.86 6.46 -23.24
CA GLY A 275 13.34 7.73 -23.78
C GLY A 275 14.55 8.29 -23.02
N VAL A 276 14.79 7.85 -21.78
CA VAL A 276 15.81 8.45 -20.90
C VAL A 276 16.56 7.35 -20.14
N ALA A 277 17.89 7.31 -20.23
CA ALA A 277 18.69 6.40 -19.39
C ALA A 277 18.45 6.68 -17.89
N TRP A 278 18.87 5.82 -16.97
CA TRP A 278 18.92 6.11 -15.52
C TRP A 278 17.61 6.60 -14.86
N ASP A 279 16.47 6.36 -15.48
CA ASP A 279 15.14 6.67 -14.93
C ASP A 279 14.94 5.99 -13.56
N LYS A 280 15.46 4.76 -13.44
CA LYS A 280 15.37 3.91 -12.25
C LYS A 280 13.91 3.67 -11.82
N SER A 281 12.99 3.52 -12.77
CA SER A 281 11.62 3.11 -12.45
C SER A 281 11.60 1.78 -11.68
N GLY A 282 10.70 1.65 -10.71
CA GLY A 282 10.69 0.51 -9.80
C GLY A 282 11.74 0.62 -8.69
N TYR A 283 12.20 1.85 -8.39
CA TYR A 283 13.02 2.11 -7.20
C TYR A 283 12.19 1.98 -5.92
N SER A 284 10.97 2.49 -5.96
CA SER A 284 9.92 2.27 -4.98
C SER A 284 8.65 1.86 -5.73
N VAL A 285 7.90 0.92 -5.18
CA VAL A 285 6.61 0.45 -5.69
C VAL A 285 5.63 0.28 -4.54
N SER A 286 4.36 0.52 -4.79
CA SER A 286 3.27 0.27 -3.85
C SER A 286 1.95 0.09 -4.61
N SER A 287 0.95 -0.51 -3.97
CA SER A 287 -0.44 -0.27 -4.36
C SER A 287 -0.73 1.23 -4.27
N ALA A 288 -1.65 1.69 -5.11
CA ALA A 288 -2.21 3.02 -5.06
C ALA A 288 -3.66 3.02 -4.53
N GLY A 289 -4.27 1.84 -4.30
CA GLY A 289 -5.71 1.70 -4.15
C GLY A 289 -6.44 2.01 -5.47
N ASP A 290 -7.76 2.16 -5.44
CA ASP A 290 -8.55 2.54 -6.61
C ASP A 290 -8.56 4.06 -6.78
N VAL A 291 -7.46 4.61 -7.31
CA VAL A 291 -7.30 6.07 -7.47
C VAL A 291 -8.18 6.64 -8.58
N ASN A 292 -8.80 5.78 -9.38
CA ASN A 292 -9.56 6.17 -10.56
C ASN A 292 -11.05 5.83 -10.47
N GLY A 293 -11.46 5.03 -9.48
CA GLY A 293 -12.85 4.68 -9.20
C GLY A 293 -13.40 3.62 -10.16
N ASP A 294 -12.56 2.74 -10.71
CA ASP A 294 -13.00 1.67 -11.62
C ASP A 294 -13.12 0.29 -10.97
N GLY A 295 -12.85 0.18 -9.67
CA GLY A 295 -12.98 -1.00 -8.83
C GLY A 295 -11.84 -1.99 -8.97
N LEU A 296 -10.73 -1.60 -9.59
CA LEU A 296 -9.48 -2.36 -9.57
C LEU A 296 -8.44 -1.56 -8.81
N ASP A 297 -7.61 -2.24 -8.02
CA ASP A 297 -6.48 -1.56 -7.41
C ASP A 297 -5.49 -1.08 -8.48
N ASP A 298 -5.02 0.14 -8.29
CA ASP A 298 -4.03 0.78 -9.13
C ASP A 298 -2.64 0.70 -8.50
N LEU A 299 -1.62 1.10 -9.26
CA LEU A 299 -0.23 0.93 -8.87
C LEU A 299 0.52 2.25 -8.93
N ILE A 300 1.38 2.52 -7.95
CA ILE A 300 2.31 3.64 -7.99
C ILE A 300 3.77 3.17 -8.07
N ILE A 301 4.50 3.73 -9.03
CA ILE A 301 5.89 3.38 -9.33
C ILE A 301 6.77 4.63 -9.28
N GLY A 302 7.74 4.63 -8.36
CA GLY A 302 8.74 5.68 -8.23
C GLY A 302 9.91 5.52 -9.21
N ALA A 303 10.28 6.63 -9.84
CA ALA A 303 11.41 6.77 -10.76
C ALA A 303 12.23 8.02 -10.37
N PRO A 304 13.01 7.98 -9.28
CA PRO A 304 13.71 9.16 -8.76
C PRO A 304 14.87 9.64 -9.63
N GLY A 305 15.25 8.87 -10.66
CA GLY A 305 16.24 9.25 -11.67
C GLY A 305 15.62 9.78 -12.97
N ALA A 306 14.30 9.95 -13.02
CA ALA A 306 13.58 10.47 -14.17
C ALA A 306 13.85 11.96 -14.38
N SER A 307 14.31 12.35 -15.58
CA SER A 307 14.41 13.77 -15.93
C SER A 307 13.29 14.21 -16.87
N LEU A 308 12.82 15.43 -16.69
CA LEU A 308 11.81 16.05 -17.55
C LEU A 308 12.37 16.58 -18.87
N THR A 309 13.70 16.77 -18.97
CA THR A 309 14.33 17.26 -20.20
C THR A 309 15.49 16.37 -20.63
N GLU A 310 15.45 15.93 -21.89
CA GLU A 310 16.50 15.09 -22.48
C GLU A 310 17.87 15.81 -22.57
N SER A 311 17.89 17.13 -22.38
CA SER A 311 19.00 18.03 -22.72
C SER A 311 20.04 18.26 -21.62
N ALA A 312 19.84 17.82 -20.37
CA ALA A 312 20.77 18.15 -19.29
C ALA A 312 22.00 17.22 -19.20
N ARG A 313 21.95 16.01 -19.77
CA ARG A 313 22.82 14.92 -19.27
C ARG A 313 24.23 14.80 -19.84
N ILE A 314 24.56 15.54 -20.91
CA ILE A 314 25.95 15.65 -21.39
C ILE A 314 26.25 17.10 -21.79
N VAL A 315 26.82 17.85 -20.85
CA VAL A 315 27.50 19.11 -21.14
C VAL A 315 29.00 18.89 -20.91
N ASN A 316 29.80 18.93 -21.97
CA ASN A 316 31.28 18.85 -21.94
C ASN A 316 31.90 17.54 -21.41
N GLY A 317 31.33 16.37 -21.72
CA GLY A 317 31.96 15.07 -21.43
C GLY A 317 32.09 14.74 -19.94
N ARG A 318 31.38 15.49 -19.08
CA ARG A 318 31.09 15.10 -17.69
C ARG A 318 29.59 14.88 -17.62
N SER A 319 29.18 13.70 -17.13
CA SER A 319 27.84 13.51 -16.58
C SER A 319 27.67 14.59 -15.52
N ASP A 320 26.67 15.46 -15.69
CA ASP A 320 26.14 16.14 -14.53
C ASP A 320 25.73 15.05 -13.55
N THR A 321 26.17 15.16 -12.31
CA THR A 321 25.90 14.15 -11.31
C THR A 321 24.41 14.22 -10.97
N HIS A 322 23.61 13.34 -11.57
CA HIS A 322 22.38 12.75 -11.04
C HIS A 322 21.51 13.67 -10.17
N ARG A 323 20.96 14.73 -10.76
CA ARG A 323 20.00 15.60 -10.08
C ARG A 323 18.72 15.65 -10.88
N ASP A 324 18.16 14.51 -11.18
CA ASP A 324 16.89 14.47 -11.92
C ASP A 324 15.74 14.98 -11.03
N GLU A 325 14.68 15.53 -11.64
CA GLU A 325 13.50 15.98 -10.92
C GLU A 325 12.79 14.82 -10.20
N GLY A 326 12.86 13.64 -10.81
CA GLY A 326 12.13 12.44 -10.41
C GLY A 326 10.70 12.43 -10.95
N LYS A 327 10.13 11.24 -11.08
CA LYS A 327 8.73 11.02 -11.48
C LYS A 327 8.12 9.92 -10.63
N SER A 328 6.80 9.97 -10.53
CA SER A 328 5.98 8.82 -10.09
C SER A 328 4.97 8.51 -11.19
N TYR A 329 4.75 7.23 -11.45
CA TYR A 329 3.84 6.75 -12.47
C TYR A 329 2.72 5.99 -11.81
N ILE A 330 1.49 6.38 -12.13
CA ILE A 330 0.28 5.67 -11.74
C ILE A 330 -0.09 4.80 -12.92
N VAL A 331 -0.21 3.50 -12.69
CA VAL A 331 -0.62 2.50 -13.68
C VAL A 331 -1.93 1.93 -13.21
N PHE A 332 -2.97 2.04 -14.04
CA PHE A 332 -4.28 1.53 -13.66
C PHE A 332 -4.32 0.00 -13.69
N GLY A 333 -5.10 -0.56 -12.76
CA GLY A 333 -5.41 -1.98 -12.67
C GLY A 333 -5.98 -2.52 -13.98
N LYS A 334 -5.71 -3.81 -14.25
CA LYS A 334 -6.22 -4.49 -15.45
C LYS A 334 -6.17 -6.01 -15.33
N THR A 335 -7.18 -6.63 -15.92
CA THR A 335 -7.39 -8.09 -15.96
C THR A 335 -6.46 -8.85 -16.90
N ASP A 336 -5.82 -8.19 -17.87
CA ASP A 336 -4.98 -8.87 -18.87
C ASP A 336 -3.48 -8.83 -18.53
N GLY A 337 -2.72 -9.77 -19.10
CA GLY A 337 -1.26 -9.83 -18.95
C GLY A 337 -0.49 -8.89 -19.89
N THR A 338 -1.13 -7.92 -20.56
CA THR A 338 -0.43 -7.09 -21.54
C THR A 338 0.64 -6.20 -20.89
N VAL A 339 1.80 -6.10 -21.54
CA VAL A 339 2.93 -5.31 -21.00
C VAL A 339 2.61 -3.81 -21.04
N VAL A 340 2.86 -3.12 -19.94
CA VAL A 340 2.74 -1.66 -19.81
C VAL A 340 4.08 -1.00 -20.12
N ASN A 341 4.06 0.15 -20.81
CA ASN A 341 5.25 0.99 -21.01
C ASN A 341 5.00 2.36 -20.40
N LEU A 342 5.90 2.84 -19.54
CA LEU A 342 5.74 4.13 -18.85
C LEU A 342 5.74 5.35 -19.79
N THR A 343 6.22 5.18 -21.03
CA THR A 343 6.04 6.16 -22.10
C THR A 343 4.56 6.35 -22.49
N GLU A 344 3.76 5.29 -22.46
CA GLU A 344 2.32 5.35 -22.75
C GLU A 344 1.54 5.95 -21.57
N ILE A 345 1.95 5.63 -20.34
CA ILE A 345 1.41 6.27 -19.11
C ILE A 345 1.64 7.78 -19.14
N SER A 346 2.82 8.22 -19.59
CA SER A 346 3.12 9.65 -19.77
C SER A 346 2.23 10.35 -20.80
N LEU A 347 1.63 9.59 -21.71
CA LEU A 347 0.67 10.06 -22.71
C LEU A 347 -0.80 9.91 -22.24
N GLY A 348 -1.02 9.50 -20.98
CA GLY A 348 -2.34 9.34 -20.37
C GLY A 348 -3.09 8.08 -20.81
N ARG A 349 -2.38 6.99 -21.16
CA ARG A 349 -2.97 5.72 -21.59
C ARG A 349 -2.75 4.65 -20.53
N GLY A 350 -3.82 4.20 -19.87
CA GLY A 350 -3.75 3.19 -18.80
C GLY A 350 -3.15 3.71 -17.49
N GLY A 351 -3.27 5.02 -17.24
CA GLY A 351 -2.73 5.68 -16.05
C GLY A 351 -2.30 7.12 -16.33
N PHE A 352 -1.59 7.74 -15.39
CA PHE A 352 -1.03 9.09 -15.50
C PHE A 352 0.34 9.22 -14.82
N VAL A 353 1.04 10.31 -15.12
CA VAL A 353 2.38 10.59 -14.56
C VAL A 353 2.36 11.83 -13.67
N ILE A 354 3.12 11.76 -12.57
CA ILE A 354 3.37 12.87 -11.65
C ILE A 354 4.83 13.28 -11.82
N ASN A 355 5.04 14.52 -12.25
CA ASN A 355 6.35 15.07 -12.57
C ASN A 355 6.93 15.81 -11.36
N GLY A 356 8.18 15.50 -11.01
CA GLY A 356 8.95 16.17 -9.98
C GLY A 356 9.06 17.68 -10.19
N LYS A 357 9.29 18.41 -9.10
CA LYS A 357 9.23 19.87 -9.06
C LYS A 357 10.53 20.52 -9.52
N ASN A 358 11.66 20.28 -8.82
CA ASN A 358 12.95 20.86 -9.16
C ASN A 358 14.01 19.79 -9.43
N HIS A 359 15.01 20.19 -10.22
CA HIS A 359 16.20 19.41 -10.51
C HIS A 359 16.93 19.00 -9.23
N GLY A 360 16.99 17.69 -8.97
CA GLY A 360 17.68 17.11 -7.83
C GLY A 360 16.81 16.90 -6.60
N ASP A 361 15.50 17.11 -6.70
CA ASP A 361 14.55 16.79 -5.63
C ASP A 361 14.31 15.27 -5.51
N GLN A 362 14.60 14.51 -6.57
CA GLN A 362 14.47 13.06 -6.63
C GLN A 362 13.08 12.56 -6.20
N SER A 363 12.02 13.20 -6.71
CA SER A 363 10.64 12.79 -6.44
C SER A 363 10.39 11.33 -6.85
N GLY A 364 9.53 10.64 -6.11
CA GLY A 364 9.31 9.20 -6.28
C GLY A 364 10.42 8.36 -5.67
N PHE A 365 11.22 8.92 -4.76
CA PHE A 365 12.17 8.12 -3.97
C PHE A 365 11.44 7.13 -3.07
N SER A 366 10.35 7.58 -2.45
CA SER A 366 9.37 6.76 -1.75
C SER A 366 7.97 7.10 -2.27
N VAL A 367 7.12 6.09 -2.40
CA VAL A 367 5.72 6.22 -2.80
C VAL A 367 4.88 5.27 -1.94
N ALA A 368 3.64 5.63 -1.66
CA ALA A 368 2.67 4.81 -0.95
C ALA A 368 1.24 5.26 -1.30
N ALA A 369 0.27 4.36 -1.15
CA ALA A 369 -1.12 4.74 -1.00
C ALA A 369 -1.31 5.61 0.25
N ALA A 370 -2.30 6.50 0.21
CA ALA A 370 -2.74 7.30 1.34
C ALA A 370 -4.15 6.90 1.82
N GLY A 371 -4.85 6.09 1.03
CA GLY A 371 -6.31 5.92 1.13
C GLY A 371 -7.04 7.19 0.68
N ASP A 372 -8.36 7.18 0.73
CA ASP A 372 -9.21 8.36 0.49
C ASP A 372 -9.11 9.37 1.65
N VAL A 373 -8.07 10.21 1.66
CA VAL A 373 -7.82 11.15 2.77
C VAL A 373 -8.66 12.42 2.68
N ASN A 374 -9.32 12.65 1.55
CA ASN A 374 -10.15 13.82 1.31
C ASN A 374 -11.67 13.49 1.34
N GLY A 375 -12.04 12.21 1.45
CA GLY A 375 -13.41 11.70 1.50
C GLY A 375 -14.16 11.78 0.18
N ASP A 376 -13.45 11.82 -0.95
CA ASP A 376 -14.05 12.00 -2.27
C ASP A 376 -14.45 10.69 -2.96
N GLY A 377 -14.16 9.55 -2.31
CA GLY A 377 -14.47 8.22 -2.80
C GLY A 377 -13.42 7.64 -3.74
N LEU A 378 -12.27 8.31 -3.92
CA LEU A 378 -11.10 7.81 -4.64
C LEU A 378 -9.90 7.70 -3.70
N ASP A 379 -9.06 6.70 -3.91
CA ASP A 379 -7.82 6.61 -3.13
C ASP A 379 -6.80 7.69 -3.53
N ASP A 380 -6.10 8.21 -2.53
CA ASP A 380 -5.08 9.24 -2.68
C ASP A 380 -3.66 8.67 -2.52
N LEU A 381 -2.67 9.48 -2.83
CA LEU A 381 -1.27 9.06 -2.97
C LEU A 381 -0.33 9.92 -2.14
N ILE A 382 0.73 9.32 -1.58
CA ILE A 382 1.83 10.04 -0.94
C ILE A 382 3.14 9.82 -1.71
N ILE A 383 3.87 10.92 -1.96
CA ILE A 383 5.12 10.91 -2.72
C ILE A 383 6.21 11.66 -1.96
N GLY A 384 7.36 11.01 -1.79
CA GLY A 384 8.54 11.59 -1.15
C GLY A 384 9.58 12.09 -2.14
N ALA A 385 10.07 13.30 -1.90
CA ALA A 385 11.20 13.94 -2.58
C ALA A 385 12.27 14.28 -1.53
N TYR A 386 13.06 13.29 -1.13
CA TYR A 386 13.89 13.36 0.08
C TYR A 386 15.04 14.39 0.01
N THR A 387 15.45 14.81 -1.19
CA THR A 387 16.47 15.84 -1.41
C THR A 387 15.90 17.21 -1.77
N ALA A 388 14.57 17.35 -1.77
CA ALA A 388 13.94 18.62 -2.08
C ALA A 388 14.39 19.71 -1.09
N SER A 389 14.63 20.90 -1.64
CA SER A 389 14.97 22.07 -0.84
C SER A 389 13.71 22.84 -0.47
N SER A 390 13.43 22.97 0.82
CA SER A 390 12.20 23.61 1.31
C SER A 390 12.50 24.70 2.34
N ASN A 391 11.73 25.79 2.32
CA ASN A 391 11.85 26.92 3.27
C ASN A 391 13.29 27.46 3.45
N GLY A 392 14.06 27.51 2.36
CA GLY A 392 15.44 28.00 2.35
C GLY A 392 16.48 27.03 2.92
N LYS A 393 16.10 25.78 3.24
CA LYS A 393 16.99 24.71 3.68
C LYS A 393 17.25 23.74 2.53
N SER A 394 18.52 23.50 2.21
CA SER A 394 18.90 22.52 1.20
C SER A 394 18.67 21.10 1.70
N ASN A 395 18.12 20.23 0.84
CA ASN A 395 17.86 18.81 1.14
C ASN A 395 17.05 18.61 2.43
N ALA A 396 16.04 19.45 2.65
CA ALA A 396 15.14 19.32 3.79
C ALA A 396 14.12 18.19 3.60
N GLY A 397 13.89 17.79 2.36
CA GLY A 397 12.81 16.89 1.96
C GLY A 397 11.49 17.64 1.76
N GLU A 398 10.68 17.16 0.82
CA GLU A 398 9.27 17.52 0.66
C GLU A 398 8.48 16.22 0.49
N SER A 399 7.30 16.14 1.12
CA SER A 399 6.31 15.08 0.90
C SER A 399 5.06 15.72 0.32
N PHE A 400 4.42 15.03 -0.62
CA PHE A 400 3.24 15.50 -1.32
C PHE A 400 2.12 14.48 -1.15
N VAL A 401 0.94 14.95 -0.76
CA VAL A 401 -0.31 14.20 -0.93
C VAL A 401 -0.90 14.62 -2.27
N VAL A 402 -1.27 13.65 -3.10
CA VAL A 402 -1.84 13.86 -4.43
C VAL A 402 -3.16 13.11 -4.49
N PHE A 403 -4.25 13.84 -4.73
CA PHE A 403 -5.57 13.23 -4.73
C PHE A 403 -5.83 12.36 -5.95
N GLY A 404 -6.61 11.31 -5.74
CA GLY A 404 -7.16 10.42 -6.76
C GLY A 404 -7.93 11.20 -7.84
N LYS A 405 -8.02 10.64 -9.04
CA LYS A 405 -8.80 11.23 -10.14
C LYS A 405 -9.11 10.25 -11.25
N THR A 406 -10.29 10.43 -11.86
CA THR A 406 -10.75 9.65 -13.04
C THR A 406 -10.10 10.06 -14.37
N ASP A 407 -9.50 11.26 -14.48
CA ASP A 407 -8.83 11.67 -15.70
C ASP A 407 -7.36 11.22 -15.75
N THR A 408 -6.77 11.17 -16.95
CA THR A 408 -5.37 10.73 -17.12
C THR A 408 -4.39 11.88 -17.35
N LYS A 409 -4.77 13.12 -17.03
CA LYS A 409 -3.86 14.27 -17.21
C LYS A 409 -2.65 14.14 -16.29
N ALA A 410 -1.47 14.46 -16.81
CA ALA A 410 -0.26 14.51 -16.02
C ALA A 410 -0.34 15.61 -14.95
N ILE A 411 0.28 15.36 -13.80
CA ILE A 411 0.39 16.31 -12.69
C ILE A 411 1.83 16.83 -12.64
N GLY A 412 2.02 18.12 -12.39
CA GLY A 412 3.30 18.69 -12.01
C GLY A 412 3.30 19.04 -10.52
N LEU A 413 4.25 18.53 -9.74
CA LEU A 413 4.38 18.91 -8.32
C LEU A 413 4.66 20.41 -8.12
N VAL A 414 5.15 21.08 -9.17
CA VAL A 414 5.27 22.54 -9.21
C VAL A 414 3.92 23.24 -9.10
N ASP A 415 2.85 22.65 -9.64
CA ASP A 415 1.50 23.23 -9.65
C ASP A 415 0.84 23.09 -8.28
N ILE A 416 1.11 21.98 -7.56
CA ILE A 416 0.65 21.76 -6.18
C ILE A 416 1.20 22.84 -5.24
N SER A 417 2.43 23.31 -5.48
CA SER A 417 3.07 24.32 -4.62
C SER A 417 2.66 25.78 -4.88
N ASN A 418 2.01 26.07 -6.02
CA ASN A 418 1.76 27.44 -6.49
C ASN A 418 0.26 27.78 -6.67
N THR A 419 -0.62 26.80 -6.62
CA THR A 419 -2.07 26.98 -6.66
C THR A 419 -2.70 26.15 -5.55
N SER A 420 -3.72 26.71 -4.88
CA SER A 420 -4.60 26.03 -3.93
C SER A 420 -4.85 24.60 -4.41
N GLY A 421 -4.41 23.59 -3.65
CA GLY A 421 -4.82 22.21 -3.87
C GLY A 421 -6.34 22.17 -4.07
N VAL A 422 -6.82 21.19 -4.85
CA VAL A 422 -8.27 20.98 -5.00
C VAL A 422 -8.87 20.99 -3.61
N THR A 423 -9.92 21.79 -3.42
CA THR A 423 -10.56 21.87 -2.11
C THR A 423 -11.17 20.49 -1.90
N ALA A 424 -10.68 19.75 -0.91
CA ALA A 424 -11.35 18.55 -0.42
C ALA A 424 -12.84 18.88 -0.27
N HIS A 425 -13.72 17.96 -0.67
CA HIS A 425 -15.14 18.14 -0.40
C HIS A 425 -15.29 18.23 1.12
N THR A 426 -15.97 19.27 1.60
CA THR A 426 -16.13 19.43 3.05
C THR A 426 -17.09 18.38 3.55
N VAL A 427 -16.73 17.66 4.62
CA VAL A 427 -17.66 16.75 5.31
C VAL A 427 -18.96 17.49 5.62
N ASP A 428 -20.06 17.05 5.03
CA ASP A 428 -21.38 17.65 5.19
C ASP A 428 -22.03 17.19 6.49
N PHE A 429 -21.83 15.92 6.83
CA PHE A 429 -22.35 15.27 8.02
C PHE A 429 -21.22 14.60 8.81
N LEU A 430 -20.87 15.19 9.95
CA LEU A 430 -19.88 14.63 10.87
C LEU A 430 -20.58 14.11 12.13
N GLY A 431 -20.43 12.82 12.42
CA GLY A 431 -20.89 12.19 13.66
C GLY A 431 -19.92 12.34 14.83
N ASP A 432 -20.26 11.76 15.97
CA ASP A 432 -19.37 11.57 17.13
C ASP A 432 -19.30 10.09 17.56
N ASP A 433 -18.68 9.79 18.71
CA ASP A 433 -18.55 8.41 19.20
C ASP A 433 -19.87 7.83 19.76
N ASN A 434 -21.00 8.54 19.65
CA ASN A 434 -22.33 8.06 20.04
C ASN A 434 -23.16 7.71 18.81
N ASN A 435 -24.27 6.99 19.03
CA ASN A 435 -25.25 6.70 18.00
C ASN A 435 -25.89 7.98 17.43
N ASP A 436 -25.59 8.27 16.17
CA ASP A 436 -26.10 9.38 15.40
C ASP A 436 -27.25 8.98 14.47
N THR A 437 -28.04 9.97 14.07
CA THR A 437 -29.05 9.80 13.02
C THR A 437 -28.95 10.98 12.08
N LEU A 438 -28.32 10.77 10.92
CA LEU A 438 -27.98 11.80 9.95
C LEU A 438 -28.82 11.59 8.68
N THR A 439 -29.34 12.68 8.12
CA THR A 439 -30.26 12.64 6.99
C THR A 439 -29.86 13.70 5.97
N GLY A 440 -29.34 13.24 4.83
CA GLY A 440 -28.96 14.01 3.66
C GLY A 440 -30.14 14.50 2.83
N THR A 441 -29.81 15.09 1.69
CA THR A 441 -30.76 15.75 0.81
C THR A 441 -30.75 15.15 -0.60
N VAL A 442 -30.72 15.98 -1.63
CA VAL A 442 -30.56 15.55 -3.03
C VAL A 442 -29.27 16.11 -3.62
N ALA A 443 -28.46 16.78 -2.79
CA ALA A 443 -27.13 17.23 -3.18
C ALA A 443 -26.13 16.09 -3.00
N ASP A 444 -24.92 16.25 -3.49
CA ASP A 444 -23.86 15.28 -3.28
C ASP A 444 -23.26 15.55 -1.90
N GLU A 445 -23.36 14.59 -0.97
CA GLU A 445 -22.98 14.78 0.42
C GLU A 445 -21.96 13.75 0.92
N LEU A 446 -21.05 14.19 1.79
CA LEU A 446 -20.11 13.33 2.50
C LEU A 446 -20.53 13.14 3.95
N PHE A 447 -20.78 11.88 4.33
CA PHE A 447 -21.04 11.43 5.69
C PHE A 447 -19.79 10.77 6.25
N VAL A 448 -19.34 11.23 7.42
CA VAL A 448 -18.27 10.60 8.20
C VAL A 448 -18.76 10.48 9.63
N THR A 449 -18.96 9.27 10.11
CA THR A 449 -19.41 9.00 11.48
C THR A 449 -18.37 8.23 12.28
N GLY A 450 -18.70 7.92 13.54
CA GLY A 450 -17.71 7.61 14.58
C GLY A 450 -17.67 6.14 14.98
N LEU A 451 -17.75 5.90 16.28
CA LEU A 451 -17.75 4.56 16.89
C LEU A 451 -19.16 4.09 17.33
N GLY A 452 -20.18 4.89 17.03
CA GLY A 452 -21.56 4.66 17.44
C GLY A 452 -22.30 3.74 16.47
N ASN A 453 -23.45 3.21 16.88
CA ASN A 453 -24.34 2.53 15.93
C ASN A 453 -25.25 3.59 15.28
N ASP A 454 -24.88 4.00 14.09
CA ASP A 454 -25.36 5.17 13.37
C ASP A 454 -26.44 4.84 12.34
N VAL A 455 -27.29 5.82 12.04
CA VAL A 455 -28.30 5.71 10.98
C VAL A 455 -28.12 6.83 9.98
N LEU A 456 -27.64 6.49 8.79
CA LEU A 456 -27.32 7.43 7.71
C LEU A 456 -28.36 7.31 6.59
N THR A 457 -28.96 8.42 6.16
CA THR A 457 -29.96 8.42 5.06
C THR A 457 -29.56 9.40 3.96
N GLY A 458 -29.31 8.93 2.75
CA GLY A 458 -28.86 9.78 1.63
C GLY A 458 -29.93 10.73 1.08
N ASN A 459 -31.10 10.20 0.71
CA ASN A 459 -32.19 10.90 0.01
C ASN A 459 -31.91 11.32 -1.46
N GLY A 460 -30.76 10.95 -2.02
CA GLY A 460 -30.38 11.15 -3.42
C GLY A 460 -29.06 11.90 -3.53
N GLY A 461 -28.51 12.05 -4.73
CA GLY A 461 -27.18 12.63 -4.90
C GLY A 461 -26.08 11.57 -4.98
N THR A 462 -24.87 12.03 -5.35
CA THR A 462 -23.64 11.24 -5.35
C THR A 462 -23.03 11.27 -3.96
N ASP A 463 -23.63 10.51 -3.04
CA ASP A 463 -23.23 10.52 -1.62
C ASP A 463 -22.10 9.53 -1.33
N VAL A 464 -21.22 9.91 -0.41
CA VAL A 464 -20.20 9.04 0.20
C VAL A 464 -20.57 8.82 1.66
N PHE A 465 -20.75 7.56 2.05
CA PHE A 465 -21.01 7.16 3.44
C PHE A 465 -19.78 6.45 4.00
N ASN A 466 -19.14 7.02 5.01
CA ASN A 466 -18.12 6.38 5.84
C ASN A 466 -18.71 6.25 7.25
N ALA A 467 -19.28 5.09 7.58
CA ALA A 467 -20.06 4.92 8.81
C ALA A 467 -19.19 4.71 10.06
N GLY A 468 -18.00 4.11 9.91
CA GLY A 468 -17.03 3.98 10.99
C GLY A 468 -17.16 2.65 11.70
N LYS A 469 -16.93 2.57 13.03
CA LYS A 469 -17.19 1.34 13.78
C LYS A 469 -18.60 1.41 14.38
N GLY A 470 -19.33 0.32 14.38
CA GLY A 470 -20.67 0.26 14.95
C GLY A 470 -21.54 -0.75 14.22
N ASP A 471 -22.72 -1.07 14.75
CA ASP A 471 -23.72 -1.76 13.93
C ASP A 471 -24.57 -0.70 13.19
N ASP A 472 -24.13 -0.25 12.02
CA ASP A 472 -24.68 0.92 11.33
C ASP A 472 -25.81 0.56 10.34
N ILE A 473 -26.64 1.55 10.03
CA ILE A 473 -27.72 1.43 9.03
C ILE A 473 -27.59 2.56 8.01
N ILE A 474 -27.19 2.20 6.80
CA ILE A 474 -27.09 3.11 5.65
C ILE A 474 -28.34 2.93 4.77
N ILE A 475 -29.08 4.02 4.56
CA ILE A 475 -30.37 4.02 3.88
C ILE A 475 -30.27 4.78 2.55
N ILE A 476 -30.38 4.06 1.45
CA ILE A 476 -30.27 4.62 0.09
C ILE A 476 -31.59 4.51 -0.69
N ASN A 477 -31.79 5.43 -1.62
CA ASN A 477 -32.95 5.44 -2.53
C ASN A 477 -32.56 5.12 -3.99
N ALA A 478 -33.51 5.26 -4.91
CA ALA A 478 -33.30 4.97 -6.32
C ALA A 478 -32.21 5.84 -6.99
N ASP A 479 -32.07 7.10 -6.55
CA ASP A 479 -31.11 8.04 -7.12
C ASP A 479 -29.70 7.72 -6.62
N ASN A 480 -29.52 7.53 -5.31
CA ASN A 480 -28.24 7.08 -4.73
C ASN A 480 -27.76 5.78 -5.39
N LEU A 481 -28.66 4.80 -5.54
CA LEU A 481 -28.35 3.52 -6.19
C LEU A 481 -27.90 3.70 -7.65
N ALA A 482 -28.51 4.62 -8.39
CA ALA A 482 -28.07 4.94 -9.74
C ALA A 482 -26.70 5.63 -9.78
N LYS A 483 -26.32 6.36 -8.74
CA LYS A 483 -24.98 6.98 -8.60
C LYS A 483 -23.91 5.98 -8.21
N LEU A 484 -24.23 4.98 -7.39
CA LEU A 484 -23.32 3.87 -7.06
C LEU A 484 -22.88 3.11 -8.31
N SER A 485 -23.77 2.90 -9.28
CA SER A 485 -23.42 2.29 -10.58
C SER A 485 -22.76 3.25 -11.58
N SER A 486 -22.48 4.50 -11.20
CA SER A 486 -21.88 5.52 -12.07
C SER A 486 -20.39 5.70 -11.78
N LYS A 487 -19.60 5.85 -12.84
CA LYS A 487 -18.16 6.21 -12.79
C LYS A 487 -17.91 7.73 -12.94
N VAL A 488 -18.91 8.55 -12.65
CA VAL A 488 -18.85 10.00 -12.91
C VAL A 488 -18.83 10.74 -11.58
N LEU A 489 -17.75 11.49 -11.35
CA LEU A 489 -17.69 12.39 -10.21
C LEU A 489 -18.75 13.48 -10.32
N SER A 490 -19.39 13.78 -9.19
CA SER A 490 -20.30 14.91 -9.04
C SER A 490 -19.88 15.69 -7.80
N SER A 491 -19.67 17.00 -7.95
CA SER A 491 -19.13 17.84 -6.86
C SER A 491 -17.82 17.34 -6.25
N HIS A 492 -17.01 16.64 -7.05
CA HIS A 492 -15.78 15.92 -6.67
C HIS A 492 -16.00 14.59 -5.94
N LEU A 493 -17.24 14.21 -5.58
CA LEU A 493 -17.52 12.91 -4.98
C LEU A 493 -17.77 11.83 -6.02
N LEU A 494 -17.37 10.61 -5.69
CA LEU A 494 -17.78 9.37 -6.33
C LEU A 494 -18.60 8.54 -5.31
N ALA A 495 -19.85 8.21 -5.63
CA ALA A 495 -20.77 7.68 -4.61
C ALA A 495 -20.26 6.39 -3.97
N ARG A 496 -20.16 6.29 -2.65
CA ARG A 496 -19.62 5.11 -1.97
C ARG A 496 -20.45 4.77 -0.74
N VAL A 497 -20.54 3.48 -0.42
CA VAL A 497 -21.11 2.97 0.83
C VAL A 497 -20.03 2.17 1.53
N ASP A 498 -19.65 2.61 2.71
CA ASP A 498 -18.65 2.00 3.57
C ASP A 498 -19.25 1.90 4.98
N GLY A 499 -19.57 0.68 5.41
CA GLY A 499 -20.09 0.42 6.75
C GLY A 499 -18.99 0.43 7.83
N GLY A 500 -17.75 0.14 7.45
CA GLY A 500 -16.60 0.08 8.35
C GLY A 500 -16.55 -1.17 9.23
N GLY A 501 -16.51 -1.01 10.55
CA GLY A 501 -16.30 -2.14 11.46
C GLY A 501 -17.58 -2.58 12.15
N ASN A 502 -17.71 -3.90 12.37
CA ASN A 502 -18.81 -4.60 13.05
C ASN A 502 -19.88 -5.17 12.09
N ILE A 503 -21.17 -4.92 12.30
CA ILE A 503 -22.25 -5.54 11.51
C ILE A 503 -23.16 -4.46 10.93
N ASP A 504 -23.00 -4.23 9.64
CA ASP A 504 -23.59 -3.07 8.98
C ASP A 504 -24.71 -3.46 8.02
N THR A 505 -25.68 -2.56 7.89
CA THR A 505 -26.90 -2.77 7.12
C THR A 505 -27.06 -1.74 6.01
N LEU A 506 -27.01 -2.17 4.75
CA LEU A 506 -27.45 -1.37 3.61
C LEU A 506 -28.94 -1.61 3.32
N LYS A 507 -29.76 -0.58 3.52
CA LYS A 507 -31.21 -0.61 3.35
C LYS A 507 -31.68 0.13 2.11
N LEU A 508 -32.54 -0.53 1.33
CA LEU A 508 -33.21 0.06 0.16
C LEU A 508 -34.57 0.68 0.55
N ALA A 509 -34.68 2.01 0.59
CA ALA A 509 -35.89 2.72 1.04
C ALA A 509 -36.99 2.92 -0.03
N GLY A 510 -36.79 2.44 -1.26
CA GLY A 510 -37.67 2.70 -2.41
C GLY A 510 -38.72 1.60 -2.70
N THR A 511 -39.33 1.70 -3.89
CA THR A 511 -40.21 0.67 -4.47
C THR A 511 -39.57 0.04 -5.69
N ASP A 512 -39.59 -1.29 -5.77
CA ASP A 512 -39.14 -2.06 -6.94
C ASP A 512 -37.70 -1.73 -7.37
N LEU A 513 -36.80 -1.50 -6.39
CA LEU A 513 -35.38 -1.24 -6.62
C LEU A 513 -34.63 -2.54 -6.90
N THR A 514 -33.62 -2.46 -7.76
CA THR A 514 -32.70 -3.58 -8.02
C THR A 514 -31.29 -3.17 -7.66
N LEU A 515 -30.74 -3.69 -6.55
CA LEU A 515 -29.32 -3.61 -6.25
C LEU A 515 -28.61 -4.66 -7.11
N ASP A 516 -27.97 -4.21 -8.19
CA ASP A 516 -27.26 -5.07 -9.14
C ASP A 516 -25.75 -4.92 -8.94
N LEU A 517 -25.17 -5.77 -8.09
CA LEU A 517 -23.74 -5.75 -7.78
C LEU A 517 -22.89 -6.02 -9.01
N THR A 518 -23.43 -6.72 -10.01
CA THR A 518 -22.73 -6.96 -11.29
C THR A 518 -22.53 -5.69 -12.14
N GLN A 519 -23.09 -4.55 -11.72
CA GLN A 519 -23.00 -3.24 -12.38
C GLN A 519 -22.42 -2.16 -11.47
N ILE A 520 -22.03 -2.52 -10.25
CA ILE A 520 -21.37 -1.65 -9.29
C ILE A 520 -19.93 -2.14 -9.23
N ASP A 521 -18.97 -1.23 -9.43
CA ASP A 521 -17.56 -1.60 -9.37
C ASP A 521 -17.20 -2.05 -7.95
N ASN A 522 -16.21 -2.94 -7.81
CA ASN A 522 -15.74 -3.40 -6.50
C ASN A 522 -15.27 -2.20 -5.66
N GLY A 523 -15.36 -2.29 -4.33
CA GLY A 523 -15.01 -1.21 -3.40
C GLY A 523 -16.04 -0.07 -3.29
N ARG A 524 -17.03 0.02 -4.20
CA ARG A 524 -18.10 1.05 -4.10
C ARG A 524 -19.11 0.76 -3.00
N ILE A 525 -19.24 -0.52 -2.64
CA ILE A 525 -19.96 -0.99 -1.45
C ILE A 525 -18.99 -1.91 -0.73
N GLN A 526 -18.56 -1.54 0.46
CA GLN A 526 -17.64 -2.31 1.30
C GLN A 526 -18.16 -2.35 2.73
N ASP A 527 -17.72 -3.39 3.45
CA ASP A 527 -18.04 -3.56 4.87
C ASP A 527 -19.54 -3.51 5.16
N ILE A 528 -20.31 -4.38 4.48
CA ILE A 528 -21.75 -4.53 4.67
C ILE A 528 -22.11 -6.00 4.77
N GLU A 529 -22.60 -6.41 5.94
CA GLU A 529 -22.98 -7.80 6.21
C GLU A 529 -24.47 -8.06 5.89
N ILE A 530 -25.31 -7.01 5.94
CA ILE A 530 -26.77 -7.13 5.82
C ILE A 530 -27.31 -6.24 4.70
N ILE A 531 -27.90 -6.86 3.68
CA ILE A 531 -28.71 -6.15 2.67
C ILE A 531 -30.19 -6.21 3.05
N ASP A 532 -30.76 -5.08 3.48
CA ASP A 532 -32.18 -4.96 3.84
C ASP A 532 -33.05 -4.55 2.62
N LEU A 533 -33.75 -5.55 2.06
CA LEU A 533 -34.69 -5.38 0.94
C LEU A 533 -36.13 -5.05 1.38
N THR A 534 -36.40 -4.84 2.67
CA THR A 534 -37.75 -4.68 3.25
C THR A 534 -38.43 -3.32 2.97
N GLY A 535 -37.88 -2.52 2.05
CA GLY A 535 -38.56 -1.35 1.49
C GLY A 535 -39.92 -1.68 0.86
N SER A 536 -40.55 -0.69 0.23
CA SER A 536 -41.80 -0.91 -0.48
C SER A 536 -41.61 -1.74 -1.77
N GLY A 537 -42.66 -2.39 -2.28
CA GLY A 537 -42.60 -3.10 -3.56
C GLY A 537 -41.73 -4.37 -3.57
N ASN A 538 -41.28 -4.79 -4.74
CA ASN A 538 -40.45 -5.99 -4.93
C ASN A 538 -38.97 -5.59 -5.15
N ASN A 539 -38.29 -5.20 -4.08
CA ASN A 539 -36.85 -4.97 -4.17
C ASN A 539 -36.10 -6.28 -4.45
N THR A 540 -35.06 -6.22 -5.27
CA THR A 540 -34.28 -7.39 -5.72
C THR A 540 -32.79 -7.14 -5.52
N LEU A 541 -32.05 -8.17 -5.10
CA LEU A 541 -30.59 -8.22 -5.11
C LEU A 541 -30.14 -9.12 -6.26
N LYS A 542 -29.23 -8.64 -7.10
CA LYS A 542 -28.60 -9.40 -8.18
C LYS A 542 -27.10 -9.43 -7.95
N LEU A 543 -26.56 -10.65 -7.94
CA LEU A 543 -25.16 -10.96 -7.69
C LEU A 543 -24.67 -12.02 -8.69
N ASN A 544 -23.36 -12.09 -8.85
CA ASN A 544 -22.63 -13.11 -9.59
C ASN A 544 -21.70 -13.90 -8.64
N LEU A 545 -20.89 -14.82 -9.18
CA LEU A 545 -20.04 -15.69 -8.34
C LEU A 545 -18.88 -14.91 -7.69
N ASN A 546 -18.41 -13.84 -8.33
CA ASN A 546 -17.33 -12.99 -7.84
C ASN A 546 -17.80 -11.97 -6.80
N ASP A 547 -19.11 -11.85 -6.56
CA ASP A 547 -19.69 -10.93 -5.57
C ASP A 547 -19.92 -11.62 -4.20
N LEU A 548 -19.33 -12.81 -3.97
CA LEU A 548 -19.65 -13.73 -2.87
C LEU A 548 -18.43 -14.16 -2.05
#